data_AF-A0A2R4FUG6-F1
#
_entry.id   AF-A0A2R4FUG6-F1
#
_cell.length_a   1.000
_cell.length_b   1.000
_cell.length_c   1.000
_cell.angle_alpha   90.00
_cell.angle_beta   90.00
_cell.angle_gamma   90.00
#
_symmetry.space_group_name_H-M   'P 1'
#
loop_
_entity.id
_entity.type
_entity.pdbx_description
1 polymer ?
#
loop_
_entity_poly.entity_id
_entity_poly.type
_entity_poly.pdbx_seq_one_letter_code
_entity_poly.pdbx_strand_id
1 'polypeptide(L)'
;MGELLGAVTRDTSTLVRQEIQLAKLELRQEARTAGKAAGMFGGAALGALMVLLFLSYALWWGLSNVMDQGWAALVVAGVWAVIAAVLVAVARRQARSLRPLPQTSESIRRMPSAMRDGTHHRSGGQG
;
A
#
# COMPACT_ATOMS: atom_id res chain seq x y z
N MET A 1 8.79 10.75 -55.19
CA MET A 1 8.67 9.57 -54.29
C MET A 1 9.21 9.88 -52.88
N GLY A 2 10.36 10.56 -52.73
CA GLY A 2 10.90 10.93 -51.41
C GLY A 2 10.04 11.89 -50.57
N GLU A 3 9.29 12.81 -51.19
CA GLU A 3 8.42 13.76 -50.47
C GLU A 3 7.23 13.10 -49.76
N LEU A 4 6.61 12.09 -50.38
CA LEU A 4 5.47 11.35 -49.81
C LEU A 4 5.89 10.47 -48.64
N LEU A 5 7.04 9.81 -48.74
CA LEU A 5 7.63 9.04 -47.62
C LEU A 5 8.00 9.97 -46.44
N GLY A 6 8.49 11.17 -46.75
CA GLY A 6 8.78 12.21 -45.76
C GLY A 6 7.54 12.72 -45.03
N ALA A 7 6.40 12.85 -45.73
CA ALA A 7 5.12 13.25 -45.15
C ALA A 7 4.55 12.17 -44.20
N VAL A 8 4.47 10.91 -44.66
CA VAL A 8 3.95 9.80 -43.84
C VAL A 8 4.78 9.58 -42.57
N THR A 9 6.11 9.70 -42.67
CA THR A 9 7.01 9.59 -41.51
C THR A 9 6.78 10.72 -40.51
N ARG A 10 6.49 11.93 -41.00
CA ARG A 10 6.24 13.11 -40.17
C ARG A 10 4.89 13.03 -39.46
N ASP A 11 3.87 12.51 -40.13
CA ASP A 11 2.53 12.31 -39.56
C ASP A 11 2.55 11.22 -38.49
N THR A 12 3.20 10.08 -38.78
CA THR A 12 3.39 9.00 -37.80
C THR A 12 4.16 9.50 -36.57
N SER A 13 5.22 10.28 -36.77
CA SER A 13 5.97 10.90 -35.66
C SER A 13 5.13 11.89 -34.85
N THR A 14 4.13 12.52 -35.47
CA THR A 14 3.21 13.45 -34.82
C THR A 14 2.19 12.69 -33.98
N LEU A 15 1.60 11.62 -34.51
CA LEU A 15 0.65 10.76 -33.80
C LEU A 15 1.28 10.11 -32.55
N VAL A 16 2.47 9.53 -32.68
CA VAL A 16 3.18 8.92 -31.54
C VAL A 16 3.42 9.95 -30.43
N ARG A 17 3.78 11.19 -30.77
CA ARG A 17 3.92 12.27 -29.78
C ARG A 17 2.58 12.63 -29.14
N GLN A 18 1.49 12.64 -29.90
CA GLN A 18 0.15 12.91 -29.39
C GLN A 18 -0.32 11.82 -28.42
N GLU A 19 -0.13 10.54 -28.74
CA GLU A 19 -0.46 9.44 -27.83
C GLU A 19 0.35 9.51 -26.53
N ILE A 20 1.65 9.83 -26.62
CA ILE A 20 2.49 10.03 -25.43
C ILE A 20 1.97 11.23 -24.62
N GLN A 21 1.58 12.33 -25.26
CA GLN A 21 1.02 13.48 -24.55
C GLN A 21 -0.32 13.14 -23.90
N LEU A 22 -1.20 12.40 -24.59
CA LEU A 22 -2.48 11.96 -24.07
C LEU A 22 -2.30 11.02 -22.87
N ALA A 23 -1.46 9.98 -23.01
CA ALA A 23 -1.14 9.06 -21.92
C ALA A 23 -0.53 9.79 -20.72
N LYS A 24 0.32 10.80 -20.95
CA LYS A 24 0.87 11.64 -19.89
C LYS A 24 -0.21 12.49 -19.20
N LEU A 25 -1.20 12.99 -19.95
CA LEU A 25 -2.32 13.72 -19.38
C LEU A 25 -3.21 12.81 -18.53
N GLU A 26 -3.54 11.63 -19.04
CA GLU A 26 -4.34 10.62 -18.34
C GLU A 26 -3.65 10.14 -17.07
N LEU A 27 -2.36 9.77 -17.16
CA LEU A 27 -1.55 9.41 -15.98
C LEU A 27 -1.48 10.54 -14.95
N ARG A 28 -1.36 11.81 -15.38
CA ARG A 28 -1.37 12.96 -14.45
C ARG A 28 -2.73 13.12 -13.78
N GLN A 29 -3.82 12.92 -14.50
CA GLN A 29 -5.18 13.02 -13.98
C GLN A 29 -5.48 11.88 -13.00
N GLU A 30 -5.06 10.66 -13.32
CA GLU A 30 -5.09 9.51 -12.42
C GLU A 30 -4.25 9.76 -11.17
N ALA A 31 -2.99 10.18 -11.33
CA ALA A 31 -2.10 10.46 -10.21
C ALA A 31 -2.64 11.57 -9.30
N ARG A 32 -3.25 12.62 -9.87
CA ARG A 32 -3.88 13.70 -9.09
C ARG A 32 -5.10 13.20 -8.31
N THR A 33 -5.92 12.35 -8.93
CA THR A 33 -7.11 11.79 -8.30
C THR A 33 -6.72 10.82 -7.19
N ALA A 34 -5.79 9.91 -7.46
CA ALA A 34 -5.22 9.00 -6.48
C ALA A 34 -4.54 9.76 -5.34
N GLY A 35 -3.76 10.80 -5.64
CA GLY A 35 -3.12 11.66 -4.64
C GLY A 35 -4.10 12.41 -3.77
N LYS A 36 -5.19 12.95 -4.34
CA LYS A 36 -6.27 13.58 -3.57
C LYS A 36 -6.97 12.57 -2.66
N ALA A 37 -7.30 11.39 -3.19
CA ALA A 37 -7.91 10.33 -2.39
C ALA A 37 -7.00 9.91 -1.23
N ALA A 38 -5.71 9.64 -1.51
CA ALA A 38 -4.72 9.31 -0.49
C ALA A 38 -4.58 10.42 0.56
N GLY A 39 -4.55 11.68 0.15
CA GLY A 39 -4.53 12.83 1.07
C GLY A 39 -5.78 12.94 1.94
N MET A 40 -6.97 12.73 1.36
CA MET A 40 -8.23 12.72 2.11
C MET A 40 -8.30 11.56 3.11
N PHE A 41 -7.92 10.35 2.70
CA PHE A 41 -7.87 9.20 3.61
C PHE A 41 -6.81 9.36 4.70
N GLY A 42 -5.65 9.93 4.38
CA GLY A 42 -4.62 10.24 5.37
C GLY A 42 -5.11 11.28 6.39
N GLY A 43 -5.73 12.36 5.91
CA GLY A 43 -6.34 13.38 6.77
C GLY A 43 -7.48 12.84 7.63
N ALA A 44 -8.36 12.01 7.05
CA ALA A 44 -9.44 11.36 7.79
C ALA A 44 -8.91 10.40 8.86
N ALA A 45 -7.86 9.63 8.56
CA ALA A 45 -7.22 8.74 9.53
C ALA A 45 -6.62 9.53 10.70
N LEU A 46 -5.92 10.63 10.41
CA LEU A 46 -5.38 11.52 11.46
C LEU A 46 -6.50 12.17 12.28
N GLY A 47 -7.55 12.67 11.61
CA GLY A 47 -8.71 13.25 12.28
C GLY A 47 -9.40 12.24 13.20
N ALA A 48 -9.60 11.00 12.72
CA ALA A 48 -10.14 9.92 13.53
C ALA A 48 -9.25 9.62 14.75
N LEU A 49 -7.91 9.58 14.59
CA LEU A 49 -6.99 9.41 15.70
C LEU A 49 -7.14 10.53 16.75
N MET A 50 -7.26 11.79 16.33
CA MET A 50 -7.47 12.91 17.25
C MET A 50 -8.79 12.81 18.00
N VAL A 51 -9.88 12.45 17.32
CA VAL A 51 -11.18 12.22 17.97
C VAL A 51 -11.07 11.09 19.01
N LEU A 52 -10.45 9.97 18.66
CA LEU A 52 -10.28 8.84 19.58
C LEU A 52 -9.40 9.21 20.79
N LEU A 53 -8.36 10.04 20.59
CA LEU A 53 -7.51 10.54 21.67
C LEU A 53 -8.32 11.42 22.64
N PHE A 54 -9.04 12.42 22.13
CA PHE A 54 -9.84 13.31 22.98
C PHE A 54 -10.99 12.56 23.66
N LEU A 55 -11.62 11.60 22.98
CA LEU A 55 -12.65 10.76 23.59
C LEU A 55 -12.08 9.90 24.73
N SER A 56 -10.89 9.33 24.54
CA SER A 56 -10.21 8.55 25.58
C SER A 56 -9.85 9.41 26.79
N TYR A 57 -9.36 10.62 26.55
CA TYR A 57 -9.03 11.56 27.61
C TYR A 57 -10.29 12.03 28.35
N ALA A 58 -11.35 12.38 27.63
CA ALA A 58 -12.63 12.78 28.22
C ALA A 58 -13.26 11.64 29.04
N LEU A 59 -13.19 10.40 28.55
CA LEU A 59 -13.68 9.24 29.29
C LEU A 59 -12.89 9.00 30.57
N TRP A 60 -11.55 9.06 30.49
CA TRP A 60 -10.70 8.94 31.67
C TRP A 60 -11.03 10.04 32.68
N TRP A 61 -10.99 11.30 32.25
CA TRP A 61 -11.25 12.45 33.11
C TRP A 61 -12.67 12.40 33.72
N GLY A 62 -13.66 12.00 32.94
CA GLY A 62 -15.03 11.79 33.40
C GLY A 62 -15.14 10.71 34.48
N LEU A 63 -14.49 9.56 34.29
CA LEU A 63 -14.45 8.49 35.30
C LEU A 63 -13.71 8.93 36.56
N SER A 64 -12.64 9.73 36.44
CA SER A 64 -11.89 10.23 37.58
C SER A 64 -12.73 11.10 38.54
N ASN A 65 -13.91 11.57 38.13
CA ASN A 65 -14.84 12.29 39.02
C ASN A 65 -15.62 11.34 39.96
N VAL A 66 -15.67 10.05 39.66
CA VAL A 66 -16.45 9.05 40.42
C VAL A 66 -15.60 7.90 40.96
N MET A 67 -14.34 7.77 40.53
CA MET A 67 -13.38 6.79 41.02
C MET A 67 -11.96 7.34 40.97
N ASP A 68 -11.02 6.66 41.64
CA ASP A 68 -9.60 7.00 41.57
C ASP A 68 -9.06 6.95 40.13
N GLN A 69 -8.12 7.86 39.83
CA GLN A 69 -7.59 8.05 38.49
C GLN A 69 -6.90 6.79 37.93
N GLY A 70 -6.30 5.95 38.80
CA GLY A 70 -5.69 4.69 38.40
C GLY A 70 -6.73 3.67 37.93
N TRP A 71 -7.85 3.55 38.64
CA TRP A 71 -8.96 2.68 38.23
C TRP A 71 -9.64 3.18 36.95
N ALA A 72 -9.82 4.49 36.83
CA ALA A 72 -10.31 5.10 35.59
C ALA A 72 -9.42 4.76 34.39
N ALA A 73 -8.09 4.84 34.56
CA ALA A 73 -7.13 4.47 33.53
C ALA A 73 -7.25 2.99 33.12
N LEU A 74 -7.40 2.08 34.09
CA LEU A 74 -7.56 0.64 33.83
C LEU A 74 -8.84 0.34 33.05
N VAL A 75 -9.94 1.03 33.33
CA VAL A 75 -11.20 0.87 32.58
C VAL A 75 -11.00 1.32 31.13
N VAL A 76 -10.41 2.49 30.89
CA VAL A 76 -10.15 3.00 29.54
C VAL A 76 -9.20 2.06 28.78
N ALA A 77 -8.16 1.55 29.44
CA ALA A 77 -7.26 0.55 28.88
C ALA A 77 -8.00 -0.75 28.51
N GLY A 78 -8.92 -1.20 29.36
CA GLY A 78 -9.78 -2.36 29.09
C GLY A 78 -10.66 -2.17 27.84
N VAL A 79 -11.27 -0.98 27.69
CA VAL A 79 -12.04 -0.64 26.48
C VAL A 79 -11.18 -0.73 25.22
N TRP A 80 -9.97 -0.17 25.26
CA TRP A 80 -9.03 -0.25 24.15
C TRP A 80 -8.56 -1.68 23.84
N ALA A 81 -8.35 -2.51 24.86
CA ALA A 81 -8.01 -3.92 24.69
C ALA A 81 -9.11 -4.68 23.94
N VAL A 82 -10.38 -4.43 24.27
CA VAL A 82 -11.54 -5.02 23.56
C VAL A 82 -11.60 -4.54 22.11
N ILE A 83 -11.46 -3.22 21.88
CA ILE A 83 -11.43 -2.66 20.51
C ILE A 83 -10.31 -3.30 19.69
N ALA A 84 -9.09 -3.40 20.25
CA ALA A 84 -7.95 -4.02 19.58
C ALA A 84 -8.21 -5.50 19.25
N ALA A 85 -8.78 -6.27 20.18
CA ALA A 85 -9.13 -7.67 19.95
C ALA A 85 -10.14 -7.82 18.80
N VAL A 86 -11.17 -6.97 18.75
CA VAL A 86 -12.15 -6.96 17.66
C VAL A 86 -11.50 -6.59 16.33
N LEU A 87 -10.67 -5.55 16.28
CA LEU A 87 -9.99 -5.13 15.06
C LEU A 87 -9.07 -6.23 14.51
N VAL A 88 -8.29 -6.88 15.37
CA VAL A 88 -7.45 -8.02 14.98
C VAL A 88 -8.31 -9.18 14.46
N ALA A 89 -9.43 -9.49 15.10
CA ALA A 89 -10.34 -10.54 14.65
C ALA A 89 -10.93 -10.22 13.26
N VAL A 90 -11.38 -8.98 13.05
CA VAL A 90 -11.92 -8.50 11.77
C VAL A 90 -10.84 -8.52 10.68
N ALA A 91 -9.65 -8.01 10.96
CA ALA A 91 -8.52 -8.03 10.03
C ALA A 91 -8.16 -9.45 9.62
N ARG A 92 -8.11 -10.39 10.57
CA ARG A 92 -7.87 -11.82 10.29
C ARG A 92 -8.97 -12.43 9.42
N ARG A 93 -10.24 -12.06 9.63
CA ARG A 93 -11.36 -12.54 8.80
C ARG A 93 -11.25 -12.01 7.37
N GLN A 94 -10.95 -10.73 7.20
CA GLN A 94 -10.77 -10.11 5.88
C GLN A 94 -9.56 -10.71 5.16
N ALA A 95 -8.42 -10.85 5.83
CA ALA A 95 -7.22 -11.45 5.25
C ALA A 95 -7.45 -12.90 4.76
N ARG A 96 -8.29 -13.68 5.46
CA ARG A 96 -8.66 -15.04 5.01
C ARG A 96 -9.62 -15.05 3.82
N SER A 97 -10.42 -14.00 3.64
CA SER A 97 -11.33 -13.87 2.48
C SER A 97 -10.61 -13.46 1.20
N LEU A 98 -9.42 -12.88 1.31
CA LEU A 98 -8.53 -12.63 0.18
C LEU A 98 -7.96 -13.97 -0.29
N ARG A 99 -8.60 -14.59 -1.29
CA ARG A 99 -8.00 -15.72 -2.02
C ARG A 99 -6.65 -15.25 -2.58
N PRO A 100 -5.51 -15.91 -2.25
CA PRO A 100 -4.26 -15.57 -2.91
C PRO A 100 -4.46 -15.72 -4.43
N LEU A 101 -4.11 -14.69 -5.18
CA LEU A 101 -4.21 -14.71 -6.64
C LEU A 101 -3.46 -15.97 -7.13
N PRO A 102 -4.11 -16.87 -7.91
CA PRO A 102 -3.55 -18.18 -8.25
C PRO A 102 -2.16 -18.07 -8.91
N GLN A 103 -1.87 -16.97 -9.61
CA GLN A 103 -0.62 -16.75 -10.34
C GLN A 103 0.58 -16.34 -9.46
N THR A 104 0.35 -15.77 -8.27
CA THR A 104 1.45 -15.34 -7.37
C THR A 104 1.98 -16.50 -6.52
N SER A 105 1.18 -17.56 -6.38
CA SER A 105 1.59 -18.76 -5.63
C SER A 105 2.41 -19.75 -6.44
N GLU A 106 2.27 -19.77 -7.77
CA GLU A 106 3.13 -20.57 -8.66
C GLU A 106 4.53 -19.96 -8.84
N SER A 107 4.61 -18.63 -8.96
CA SER A 107 5.89 -17.91 -9.13
C SER A 107 6.76 -17.94 -7.86
N ILE A 108 6.15 -17.94 -6.66
CA ILE A 108 6.87 -18.09 -5.38
C ILE A 108 7.28 -19.56 -5.13
N ARG A 109 6.50 -20.55 -5.58
CA ARG A 109 6.88 -21.98 -5.48
C ARG A 109 7.93 -22.41 -6.52
N ARG A 110 8.12 -21.64 -7.60
CA ARG A 110 9.13 -21.88 -8.64
C ARG A 110 10.45 -21.12 -8.42
N MET A 111 10.79 -20.73 -7.19
CA MET A 111 12.18 -20.35 -6.85
C MET A 111 12.92 -21.51 -6.14
N PRO A 112 13.30 -22.60 -6.83
CA PRO A 112 14.31 -23.52 -6.31
C PRO A 112 15.71 -22.95 -6.57
N SER A 113 16.47 -22.79 -5.47
CA SER A 113 17.92 -23.01 -5.36
C SER A 113 18.94 -22.29 -6.27
N ALA A 114 18.59 -21.29 -7.09
CA ALA A 114 19.57 -20.53 -7.87
C ALA A 114 20.55 -19.65 -7.06
N MET A 115 20.48 -19.68 -5.72
CA MET A 115 21.46 -19.02 -4.82
C MET A 115 22.47 -20.00 -4.20
N ARG A 116 22.53 -21.26 -4.65
CA ARG A 116 23.53 -22.25 -4.20
C ARG A 116 24.15 -23.03 -5.36
N ASP A 117 24.67 -22.35 -6.37
CA ASP A 117 25.78 -22.89 -7.16
C ASP A 117 26.52 -21.75 -7.87
N GLY A 118 27.63 -21.30 -7.28
CA GLY A 118 28.45 -20.22 -7.81
C GLY A 118 29.93 -20.36 -7.45
N THR A 119 30.37 -21.55 -7.05
CA THR A 119 31.76 -21.75 -6.59
C THR A 119 32.33 -23.10 -7.00
N HIS A 120 32.19 -23.50 -8.26
CA HIS A 120 33.15 -24.42 -8.86
C HIS A 120 33.34 -24.06 -10.32
N HIS A 121 34.52 -23.50 -10.66
CA HIS A 121 35.40 -24.01 -11.71
C HIS A 121 36.34 -22.91 -12.26
N ARG A 122 37.51 -22.74 -11.62
CA ARG A 122 38.72 -22.29 -12.33
C ARG A 122 40.01 -22.60 -11.54
N SER A 123 40.65 -23.70 -11.89
CA SER A 123 42.09 -23.93 -11.73
C SER A 123 42.41 -25.19 -12.55
N GLY A 124 43.03 -25.04 -13.73
CA GLY A 124 44.44 -25.39 -13.93
C GLY A 124 44.48 -26.79 -14.56
N GLY A 125 45.00 -27.04 -15.75
CA GLY A 125 46.24 -26.53 -16.29
C GLY A 125 47.19 -27.72 -16.42
N GLN A 126 47.42 -28.13 -17.67
CA GLN A 126 48.60 -28.87 -18.17
C GLN A 126 48.72 -30.36 -17.82
N GLY A 127 48.87 -31.14 -18.89
CA GLY A 127 49.18 -32.56 -18.96
C GLY A 127 49.12 -33.01 -20.40
#